data_AF-A0A2P6Q265-F1
#
_entry.id   AF-A0A2P6Q265-F1
#
_cell.length_a   1.000
_cell.length_b   1.000
_cell.length_c   1.000
_cell.angle_alpha   90.00
_cell.angle_beta   90.00
_cell.angle_gamma   90.00
#
_symmetry.space_group_name_H-M   'P 1'
#
loop_
_entity.id
_entity.type
_entity.pdbx_description
1 polymer ?
#
loop_
_entity_poly.entity_id
_entity_poly.type
_entity_poly.pdbx_seq_one_letter_code
_entity_poly.pdbx_strand_id
1 'polypeptide(L)'
;MRQGKAMDISPQLLQYRYHFGIAIFVSLVFSLLLYAAPRILTILSYFWPLLASTTLFLVAIIAFGGVSKLSTEVHGETQGQGIIDYVAGRPDYLDD
;
A
#
# COMPACT_ATOMS: atom_id res chain seq x y z
N MET A 1 10.13 52.92 2.64
CA MET A 1 9.17 51.86 3.03
C MET A 1 9.61 50.56 2.37
N ARG A 2 10.09 49.59 3.15
CA ARG A 2 10.56 48.29 2.66
C ARG A 2 9.34 47.37 2.56
N GLN A 3 8.82 47.19 1.35
CA GLN A 3 7.76 46.22 1.07
C GLN A 3 8.21 44.85 1.62
N GLY A 4 7.43 44.30 2.54
CA GLY A 4 7.64 42.96 3.05
C GLY A 4 7.53 42.00 1.89
N LYS A 5 8.65 41.36 1.52
CA LYS A 5 8.67 40.22 0.62
C LYS A 5 7.86 39.12 1.31
N ALA A 6 6.56 39.09 1.04
CA ALA A 6 5.74 37.93 1.31
C ALA A 6 6.48 36.76 0.68
N MET A 7 6.92 35.85 1.54
CA MET A 7 7.75 34.72 1.21
C MET A 7 7.14 34.01 0.01
N ASP A 8 7.86 33.98 -1.12
CA ASP A 8 7.54 33.17 -2.30
C ASP A 8 7.57 31.70 -1.85
N ILE A 9 6.44 31.23 -1.31
CA ILE A 9 6.24 29.83 -0.96
C ILE A 9 6.15 29.13 -2.30
N SER A 10 7.26 28.52 -2.71
CA SER A 10 7.39 27.77 -3.96
C SER A 10 6.15 26.89 -4.17
N PRO A 11 5.49 26.93 -5.34
CA PRO A 11 4.28 26.14 -5.61
C PRO A 11 4.50 24.63 -5.43
N GLN A 12 5.75 24.17 -5.43
CA GLN A 12 6.16 22.81 -5.10
C GLN A 12 5.87 22.42 -3.64
N LEU A 13 5.96 23.35 -2.69
CA LEU A 13 5.62 23.12 -1.27
C LEU A 13 4.10 22.96 -1.09
N LEU A 14 3.32 23.62 -1.93
CA LEU A 14 1.86 23.57 -1.92
C LEU A 14 1.34 22.18 -2.32
N GLN A 15 2.03 21.52 -3.26
CA GLN A 15 1.76 20.15 -3.67
C GLN A 15 1.99 19.14 -2.54
N TYR A 16 2.93 19.43 -1.62
CA TYR A 16 3.26 18.55 -0.49
C TYR A 16 2.56 18.94 0.82
N ARG A 17 1.71 19.98 0.84
CA ARG A 17 0.96 20.41 2.04
C ARG A 17 0.12 19.29 2.63
N TYR A 18 -0.48 18.45 1.79
CA TYR A 18 -1.26 17.29 2.25
C TYR A 18 -0.38 16.23 2.87
N HIS A 19 0.77 15.91 2.27
CA HIS A 19 1.72 14.96 2.84
C HIS A 19 2.29 15.46 4.17
N PHE A 20 2.63 16.75 4.28
CA PHE A 20 3.02 17.36 5.54
C PHE A 20 1.89 17.33 6.58
N GLY A 21 0.66 17.69 6.18
CA GLY A 21 -0.49 17.66 7.06
C GLY A 21 -0.78 16.26 7.59
N ILE A 22 -0.74 15.24 6.72
CA ILE A 22 -0.89 13.83 7.10
C ILE A 22 0.24 13.40 8.02
N ALA A 23 1.49 13.72 7.71
CA ALA A 23 2.62 13.35 8.56
C ALA A 23 2.52 13.99 9.95
N ILE A 24 2.15 15.27 10.03
CA ILE A 24 1.92 15.97 11.30
C ILE A 24 0.75 15.34 12.05
N PHE A 25 -0.37 15.05 11.37
CA PHE A 25 -1.54 14.43 11.98
C PHE A 25 -1.23 13.04 12.53
N VAL A 26 -0.57 12.19 11.74
CA VAL A 26 -0.12 10.85 12.15
C VAL A 26 0.84 10.95 13.33
N SER A 27 1.81 11.86 13.28
CA SER A 27 2.76 12.10 14.39
C SER A 27 2.04 12.54 15.66
N LEU A 28 1.06 13.44 15.55
CA LEU A 28 0.27 13.92 16.67
C LEU A 28 -0.57 12.81 17.29
N VAL A 29 -1.28 12.03 16.47
CA VAL A 29 -2.05 10.86 16.90
C VAL A 29 -1.14 9.86 17.59
N PHE A 30 0.02 9.56 17.01
CA PHE A 30 0.98 8.63 17.57
C PHE A 30 1.50 9.12 18.94
N SER A 31 1.89 10.38 19.03
CA SER A 31 2.31 11.01 20.29
C SER A 31 1.20 10.97 21.35
N LEU A 32 -0.06 11.21 20.96
CA LEU A 32 -1.21 11.13 21.86
C LEU A 32 -1.45 9.70 22.34
N LEU A 33 -1.29 8.69 21.47
CA LEU A 33 -1.38 7.27 21.84
C LEU A 33 -0.27 6.87 22.82
N LEU A 34 0.97 7.31 22.57
CA LEU A 34 2.12 7.07 23.45
C LEU A 34 1.89 7.69 24.83
N TYR A 35 1.33 8.91 24.87
CA TYR A 35 1.11 9.66 26.11
C TYR A 35 -0.10 9.17 26.89
N ALA A 36 -1.25 8.98 26.23
CA ALA A 36 -2.52 8.67 26.88
C ALA A 36 -2.55 7.25 27.46
N ALA A 37 -1.79 6.31 26.90
CA ALA A 37 -1.77 4.95 27.39
C ALA A 37 -0.41 4.28 27.14
N PRO A 38 0.55 4.36 28.08
CA PRO A 38 1.76 3.52 28.04
C PRO A 38 1.41 2.02 27.97
N ARG A 39 0.20 1.64 28.40
CA ARG A 39 -0.32 0.27 28.28
C ARG A 39 -0.61 -0.16 26.84
N ILE A 40 -0.97 0.75 25.93
CA ILE A 40 -1.21 0.39 24.53
C ILE A 40 0.08 -0.13 23.89
N LEU A 41 1.23 0.45 24.23
CA LEU A 41 2.53 -0.05 23.76
C LEU A 41 2.86 -1.43 24.30
N THR A 42 2.58 -1.70 25.58
CA THR A 42 2.74 -3.05 26.11
C THR A 42 1.81 -4.04 25.41
N ILE A 43 0.56 -3.66 25.13
CA ILE A 43 -0.38 -4.51 24.38
C ILE A 43 0.15 -4.76 22.96
N LEU A 44 0.57 -3.70 22.25
CA LEU A 44 1.16 -3.80 20.92
C LEU A 44 2.41 -4.69 20.90
N SER A 45 3.21 -4.67 21.98
CA SER A 45 4.36 -5.56 22.11
C SER A 45 3.99 -7.05 22.21
N TYR A 46 2.82 -7.40 22.76
CA TYR A 46 2.31 -8.79 22.73
C TYR A 46 1.86 -9.22 21.34
N PHE A 47 1.43 -8.26 20.50
CA PHE A 47 1.06 -8.50 19.11
C PHE A 47 2.24 -8.37 18.14
N TRP A 48 3.39 -7.86 18.60
CA TRP A 48 4.60 -7.73 17.80
C TRP A 48 5.02 -9.05 17.13
N PRO A 49 4.98 -10.23 17.80
CA PRO A 49 5.29 -11.50 17.15
C PRO A 49 4.36 -11.82 15.96
N LEU A 50 3.07 -11.49 16.07
CA LEU A 50 2.09 -11.73 15.01
C LEU A 50 2.29 -10.80 13.82
N LEU A 51 2.57 -9.52 14.10
CA LEU A 51 2.92 -8.52 13.08
C LEU A 51 4.20 -8.93 12.38
N ALA A 52 5.26 -9.25 13.13
CA ALA A 52 6.54 -9.68 12.59
C ALA A 52 6.39 -10.94 11.72
N SER A 53 5.61 -11.93 12.16
CA SER A 53 5.33 -13.14 11.36
C SER A 53 4.57 -12.82 10.08
N THR A 54 3.57 -11.94 10.15
CA THR A 54 2.81 -11.52 8.97
C THR A 54 3.69 -10.75 7.99
N THR A 55 4.50 -9.81 8.48
CA THR A 55 5.44 -9.07 7.64
C THR A 55 6.47 -10.00 7.00
N LEU A 56 7.05 -10.92 7.76
CA LEU A 56 8.01 -11.89 7.22
C LEU A 56 7.36 -12.80 6.18
N PHE A 57 6.14 -13.26 6.44
CA PHE A 57 5.36 -14.06 5.49
C PHE A 57 5.05 -13.29 4.21
N LEU A 58 4.61 -12.03 4.31
CA LEU A 58 4.37 -11.16 3.14
C LEU A 58 5.67 -10.90 2.37
N VAL A 59 6.77 -10.62 3.07
CA VAL A 59 8.10 -10.46 2.45
C VAL A 59 8.52 -11.72 1.73
N ALA A 60 8.27 -12.90 2.32
CA ALA A 60 8.53 -14.18 1.66
C ALA A 60 7.64 -14.36 0.42
N ILE A 61 6.34 -14.10 0.51
CA ILE A 61 5.43 -14.13 -0.65
C ILE A 61 5.92 -13.18 -1.76
N ILE A 62 6.36 -11.99 -1.42
CA ILE A 62 6.84 -11.01 -2.40
C ILE A 62 8.18 -11.45 -3.00
N ALA A 63 9.11 -11.95 -2.18
CA ALA A 63 10.43 -12.40 -2.61
C ALA A 63 10.37 -13.67 -3.48
N PHE A 64 9.51 -14.62 -3.13
CA PHE A 64 9.38 -15.91 -3.84
C PHE A 64 8.27 -15.91 -4.90
N GLY A 65 7.20 -15.14 -4.71
CA GLY A 65 6.07 -15.02 -5.64
C GLY A 65 6.19 -13.89 -6.66
N GLY A 66 7.05 -12.89 -6.39
CA GLY A 66 7.29 -11.75 -7.25
C GLY A 66 6.17 -10.70 -7.20
N VAL A 67 6.54 -9.42 -7.11
CA VAL A 67 5.60 -8.27 -7.09
C VAL A 67 4.66 -8.26 -8.31
N SER A 68 5.11 -8.78 -9.45
CA SER A 68 4.30 -8.92 -10.66
C SER A 68 3.05 -9.78 -10.47
N LYS A 69 3.10 -10.88 -9.70
CA LYS A 69 1.91 -11.72 -9.51
C LYS A 69 0.81 -11.03 -8.70
N LEU A 70 1.20 -10.15 -7.77
CA LEU A 70 0.26 -9.39 -6.94
C LEU A 70 -0.46 -8.30 -7.75
N SER A 71 0.20 -7.80 -8.81
CA SER A 71 -0.42 -6.90 -9.80
C SER A 71 -1.24 -7.67 -10.84
N THR A 72 -0.84 -8.88 -11.21
CA THR A 72 -1.60 -9.79 -12.07
C THR A 72 -2.87 -10.33 -11.39
N GLU A 73 -2.94 -10.42 -10.07
CA GLU A 73 -4.16 -10.86 -9.36
C GLU A 73 -5.31 -9.83 -9.47
N VAL A 74 -4.98 -8.54 -9.60
CA VAL A 74 -5.97 -7.49 -9.97
C VAL A 74 -6.34 -7.56 -11.46
N HIS A 75 -5.49 -8.17 -12.29
CA HIS A 75 -5.67 -8.37 -13.73
C HIS A 75 -5.87 -9.85 -14.10
N GLY A 76 -6.52 -10.62 -13.21
CA GLY A 76 -6.74 -12.06 -13.36
C GLY A 76 -7.65 -12.46 -14.53
N GLU A 77 -8.18 -11.47 -15.25
CA GLU A 77 -9.01 -11.62 -16.44
C GLU A 77 -8.31 -12.34 -17.61
N THR A 78 -6.98 -12.23 -17.74
CA THR A 78 -6.26 -12.85 -18.86
C THR A 78 -5.82 -14.30 -18.60
N GLN A 79 -5.59 -14.68 -17.33
CA GLN A 79 -5.15 -16.04 -16.99
C GLN A 79 -6.32 -17.05 -16.95
N GLY A 80 -7.55 -16.57 -16.71
CA GLY A 80 -8.76 -17.41 -16.73
C GLY A 80 -9.32 -17.69 -18.13
N GLN A 81 -9.02 -16.85 -19.12
CA GLN A 81 -9.55 -17.00 -20.49
C GLN A 81 -9.12 -18.28 -21.18
N GLY A 82 -7.88 -18.75 -20.96
CA GLY A 82 -7.41 -20.03 -21.52
C GLY A 82 -8.15 -21.25 -20.95
N ILE A 83 -8.66 -21.16 -19.72
CA ILE A 83 -9.48 -22.21 -19.11
C ILE A 83 -10.93 -22.13 -19.62
N ILE A 84 -11.44 -20.91 -19.80
CA ILE A 84 -12.79 -20.68 -20.36
C ILE A 84 -12.86 -21.17 -21.80
N ASP A 85 -11.85 -20.91 -22.64
CA ASP A 85 -11.81 -21.41 -24.02
C ASP A 85 -11.66 -22.94 -24.09
N TYR A 86 -10.91 -23.54 -23.17
CA TYR A 86 -10.76 -24.99 -23.07
C TYR A 86 -12.08 -25.69 -22.69
N VAL A 87 -12.89 -25.08 -21.80
CA VAL A 87 -14.21 -25.61 -21.40
C VAL A 87 -15.30 -25.25 -22.41
N ALA A 88 -15.22 -24.08 -23.04
CA ALA A 88 -16.15 -23.65 -24.07
C ALA A 88 -16.06 -24.50 -25.34
N GLY A 89 -15.03 -25.34 -25.46
CA GLY A 89 -14.94 -26.36 -26.50
C GLY A 89 -15.02 -25.74 -27.89
N ARG A 90 -14.27 -24.66 -28.14
CA ARG A 90 -14.18 -24.08 -29.48
C ARG A 90 -13.60 -25.15 -30.41
N PRO A 91 -14.36 -25.66 -31.39
CA PRO A 91 -13.83 -26.67 -32.29
C PRO A 91 -13.00 -25.95 -33.35
N ASP A 92 -11.69 -26.13 -33.32
CA ASP A 92 -10.75 -25.68 -34.37
C ASP A 92 -10.89 -26.52 -35.65
N TYR A 93 -12.12 -26.82 -36.08
CA TYR A 93 -12.42 -27.69 -37.21
C TYR A 93 -13.45 -27.06 -38.14
N LEU A 94 -13.21 -25.82 -38.59
CA LEU A 94 -13.91 -25.23 -39.72
C LEU A 94 -12.93 -24.34 -40.50
N ASP A 95 -11.96 -24.99 -41.13
CA ASP A 95 -11.24 -24.47 -42.29
C ASP A 95 -10.98 -25.66 -43.23
N ASP A 96 -11.92 -25.88 -44.15
CA ASP A 96 -11.72 -26.28 -45.56
C ASP A 96 -13.04 -26.12 -46.35
#